data_AF-A0A8H5SJM6-F1
#
_entry.id   AF-A0A8H5SJM6-F1
#
_cell.length_a   1.000
_cell.length_b   1.000
_cell.length_c   1.000
_cell.angle_alpha   90.00
_cell.angle_beta   90.00
_cell.angle_gamma   90.00
#
_symmetry.space_group_name_H-M   'P 1'
#
loop_
_entity.id
_entity.type
_entity.pdbx_description
1 polymer ?
#
loop_
_entity_poly.entity_id
_entity_poly.type
_entity_poly.pdbx_seq_one_letter_code
_entity_poly.pdbx_strand_id
1 'polypeptide(L)'
;MDEETDIAQSIAIPELTQSPQANRTLSATANENTDTNTIINNPNAGTVVTRIEDTVAQIISALAAGQELSIPFSARRSRRRAANAQPEQVRFPGRNQQEAVKFARILLILQLSHDALVSGTVLTKRHIFYQHQHLFEKQGQVDDLVDDIAFNLGISRGDLNIVAASKGALAGPLLIRFHDGSTLNPCSGDLGVAIPTVQSISSIDVQNIKWILVVEKDYPQLPLLGLFDYDPDGVKILRCYRHGSERLSHEADLGIEALRWLGIRSVHLSRGHTDTSLSNYGQPSHVSITSIQCRDPVTYLNRRERAAAISTLKKISLHSQNELEGSELRLELQLMAMLGVKAEIEWLDESGDLRSWLDGEIGEALISERI
;
A
#
# COMPACT_ATOMS: atom_id res chain seq x y z
N MET A 1 -33.11 71.98 3.46
CA MET A 1 -32.65 71.60 4.82
C MET A 1 -33.61 70.53 5.30
N ASP A 2 -33.47 69.28 4.87
CA ASP A 2 -32.25 68.43 4.80
C ASP A 2 -31.81 68.08 6.24
N GLU A 3 -31.53 66.83 6.60
CA GLU A 3 -31.33 65.62 5.80
C GLU A 3 -31.59 64.37 6.65
N GLU A 4 -32.07 63.26 6.05
CA GLU A 4 -32.02 61.94 6.70
C GLU A 4 -30.57 61.43 6.72
N THR A 5 -30.14 60.81 7.82
CA THR A 5 -28.78 60.27 7.95
C THR A 5 -28.80 58.75 7.92
N ASP A 6 -28.44 58.19 6.77
CA ASP A 6 -28.19 56.77 6.57
C ASP A 6 -26.78 56.41 7.09
N ILE A 7 -26.65 55.27 7.79
CA ILE A 7 -25.40 54.86 8.44
C ILE A 7 -24.91 53.54 7.81
N ALA A 8 -24.15 53.69 6.73
CA ALA A 8 -23.31 52.63 6.19
C ALA A 8 -21.86 52.80 6.68
N GLN A 9 -21.39 51.93 7.58
CA GLN A 9 -19.98 51.86 7.97
C GLN A 9 -19.27 50.67 7.31
N SER A 10 -18.43 51.00 6.32
CA SER A 10 -17.40 50.12 5.79
C SER A 10 -16.27 49.93 6.81
N ILE A 11 -15.79 48.71 7.00
CA ILE A 11 -14.63 48.40 7.84
C ILE A 11 -13.45 48.00 6.94
N ALA A 12 -12.35 48.72 7.09
CA ALA A 12 -11.18 48.65 6.22
C ALA A 12 -10.23 47.47 6.56
N ILE A 13 -9.51 47.03 5.53
CA ILE A 13 -8.39 46.08 5.63
C ILE A 13 -7.12 46.87 6.02
N PRO A 14 -6.32 46.46 7.03
CA PRO A 14 -5.09 47.16 7.38
C PRO A 14 -3.90 46.72 6.50
N GLU A 15 -3.26 47.68 5.84
CA GLU A 15 -2.00 47.53 5.12
C GLU A 15 -0.83 47.96 6.03
N LEU A 16 0.21 47.12 6.18
CA LEU A 16 1.36 47.41 7.06
C LEU A 16 2.72 47.00 6.44
N THR A 17 3.35 48.01 5.83
CA THR A 17 4.80 48.35 5.90
C THR A 17 5.89 47.35 5.46
N GLN A 18 6.57 47.72 4.36
CA GLN A 18 8.02 47.50 4.13
C GLN A 18 8.83 48.64 4.82
N SER A 19 10.13 48.60 5.13
CA SER A 19 11.18 47.55 5.27
C SER A 19 12.33 48.15 6.13
N PRO A 20 13.43 47.43 6.49
CA PRO A 20 14.61 47.42 5.61
C PRO A 20 15.48 46.13 5.65
N GLN A 21 16.41 46.02 4.70
CA GLN A 21 17.34 44.90 4.52
C GLN A 21 18.41 44.79 5.60
N ALA A 22 18.78 43.54 5.96
CA ALA A 22 20.03 43.22 6.65
C ALA A 22 20.74 42.05 5.95
N ASN A 23 21.87 42.32 5.28
CA ASN A 23 22.64 41.31 4.57
C ASN A 23 23.28 40.29 5.53
N ARG A 24 22.95 39.00 5.35
CA ARG A 24 23.85 37.89 5.72
C ARG A 24 23.84 36.80 4.65
N THR A 25 24.95 36.71 3.94
CA THR A 25 25.25 35.68 2.94
C THR A 25 25.37 34.31 3.59
N LEU A 26 24.46 33.37 3.29
CA LEU A 26 24.67 31.95 3.56
C LEU A 26 24.13 31.10 2.39
N SER A 27 24.89 30.05 2.09
CA SER A 27 24.81 29.16 0.93
C SER A 27 23.40 28.70 0.53
N ALA A 28 23.13 28.69 -0.78
CA ALA A 28 21.93 28.10 -1.34
C ALA A 28 22.05 26.56 -1.38
N THR A 29 21.07 25.86 -0.81
CA THR A 29 20.66 24.49 -1.16
C THR A 29 19.32 24.20 -0.48
N ALA A 30 18.24 24.70 -1.07
CA ALA A 30 16.88 24.31 -0.71
C ALA A 30 16.33 23.46 -1.85
N ASN A 31 16.35 22.14 -1.68
CA ASN A 31 15.58 21.25 -2.55
C ASN A 31 14.14 21.23 -2.03
N GLU A 32 13.27 22.00 -2.68
CA GLU A 32 11.82 21.88 -2.49
C GLU A 32 11.35 20.57 -3.17
N ASN A 33 11.07 19.54 -2.38
CA ASN A 33 10.44 18.32 -2.88
C ASN A 33 8.94 18.58 -3.15
N THR A 34 8.62 19.16 -4.30
CA THR A 34 7.30 19.03 -4.92
C THR A 34 7.19 17.63 -5.54
N ASP A 35 6.63 16.68 -4.78
CA ASP A 35 6.36 15.30 -5.21
C ASP A 35 5.23 15.19 -6.26
N THR A 36 5.27 16.01 -7.32
CA THR A 36 4.33 15.97 -8.45
C THR A 36 4.85 15.05 -9.53
N ASN A 37 4.67 13.74 -9.36
CA ASN A 37 4.87 12.77 -10.44
C ASN A 37 3.78 12.93 -11.50
N THR A 38 4.09 13.55 -12.64
CA THR A 38 3.16 13.69 -13.77
C THR A 38 2.88 12.32 -14.41
N ILE A 39 1.61 11.93 -14.50
CA ILE A 39 1.19 10.76 -15.32
C ILE A 39 0.77 11.28 -16.69
N ILE A 40 1.54 10.96 -17.72
CA ILE A 40 1.27 11.46 -19.08
C ILE A 40 0.07 10.76 -19.73
N ASN A 41 -0.27 9.51 -19.35
CA ASN A 41 -1.42 8.79 -19.92
C ASN A 41 -2.12 7.87 -18.90
N ASN A 42 -3.22 8.34 -18.31
CA ASN A 42 -4.26 7.46 -17.78
C ASN A 42 -5.26 7.21 -18.91
N PRO A 43 -5.32 5.99 -19.51
CA PRO A 43 -6.16 5.73 -20.69
C PRO A 43 -7.66 5.82 -20.40
N ASN A 44 -8.05 5.70 -19.13
CA ASN A 44 -9.43 5.82 -18.67
C ASN A 44 -9.80 7.26 -18.33
N ALA A 45 -8.86 8.21 -18.30
CA ALA A 45 -9.06 9.57 -17.76
C ALA A 45 -10.30 10.27 -18.34
N GLY A 46 -10.47 10.27 -19.66
CA GLY A 46 -11.66 10.85 -20.30
C GLY A 46 -12.98 10.22 -19.84
N THR A 47 -13.01 8.89 -19.67
CA THR A 47 -14.19 8.16 -19.17
C THR A 47 -14.46 8.48 -17.69
N VAL A 48 -13.42 8.60 -16.88
CA VAL A 48 -13.55 8.96 -15.45
C VAL A 48 -14.03 10.40 -15.31
N VAL A 49 -13.45 11.34 -16.06
CA VAL A 49 -13.88 12.73 -16.13
C VAL A 49 -15.36 12.83 -16.51
N THR A 50 -15.81 12.15 -17.57
CA THR A 50 -17.25 12.12 -17.92
C THR A 50 -18.12 11.59 -16.78
N ARG A 51 -17.74 10.50 -16.10
CA ARG A 51 -18.54 9.98 -14.96
C ARG A 51 -18.59 10.95 -13.76
N ILE A 52 -17.51 11.70 -13.51
CA ILE A 52 -17.49 12.73 -12.47
C ILE A 52 -18.37 13.92 -12.90
N GLU A 53 -18.22 14.39 -14.13
CA GLU A 53 -18.99 15.50 -14.69
C GLU A 53 -20.50 15.19 -14.77
N ASP A 54 -20.89 13.98 -15.17
CA ASP A 54 -22.29 13.51 -15.13
C ASP A 54 -22.87 13.58 -13.71
N THR A 55 -22.07 13.22 -12.70
CA THR A 55 -22.47 13.28 -11.29
C THR A 55 -22.64 14.73 -10.83
N VAL A 56 -21.71 15.62 -11.19
CA VAL A 56 -21.78 17.05 -10.86
C VAL A 56 -22.92 17.76 -11.61
N ALA A 57 -23.17 17.40 -12.87
CA ALA A 57 -24.27 17.95 -13.68
C ALA A 57 -25.65 17.63 -13.11
N GLN A 58 -25.83 16.43 -12.54
CA GLN A 58 -27.04 16.06 -11.79
C GLN A 58 -27.24 16.96 -10.55
N ILE A 59 -26.18 17.23 -9.79
CA ILE A 59 -26.22 18.11 -8.62
C ILE A 59 -26.54 19.57 -9.03
N ILE A 60 -25.92 20.09 -10.09
CA ILE A 60 -26.20 21.44 -10.61
C ILE A 60 -27.64 21.55 -11.09
N SER A 61 -28.16 20.52 -11.76
CA SER A 61 -29.53 20.47 -12.25
C SER A 61 -30.56 20.44 -11.10
N ALA A 62 -30.30 19.65 -10.05
CA ALA A 62 -31.11 19.64 -8.84
C ALA A 62 -31.09 21.01 -8.13
N LEU A 63 -29.92 21.65 -8.03
CA LEU A 63 -29.77 22.99 -7.44
C LEU A 63 -30.56 24.04 -8.22
N ALA A 64 -30.47 24.06 -9.55
CA ALA A 64 -31.21 24.98 -10.41
C ALA A 64 -32.73 24.77 -10.34
N ALA A 65 -33.18 23.52 -10.12
CA ALA A 65 -34.58 23.17 -9.92
C ALA A 65 -35.08 23.40 -8.47
N GLY A 66 -34.23 23.83 -7.54
CA GLY A 66 -34.58 23.97 -6.12
C GLY A 66 -34.88 22.64 -5.41
N GLN A 67 -34.33 21.53 -5.92
CA GLN A 67 -34.53 20.18 -5.39
C GLN A 67 -33.46 19.79 -4.36
N GLU A 68 -33.74 18.77 -3.55
CA GLU A 68 -32.76 18.19 -2.61
C GLU A 68 -31.57 17.59 -3.38
N LEU A 69 -30.35 18.03 -3.04
CA LEU A 69 -29.15 17.50 -3.68
C LEU A 69 -28.88 16.09 -3.14
N SER A 70 -28.59 15.14 -4.04
CA SER A 70 -28.29 13.76 -3.66
C SER A 70 -27.19 13.16 -4.54
N ILE A 71 -26.37 12.30 -3.94
CA ILE A 71 -25.34 11.51 -4.61
C ILE A 71 -25.58 10.02 -4.27
N PRO A 72 -25.73 9.13 -5.26
CA PRO A 72 -25.81 7.69 -5.02
C PRO A 72 -24.46 7.18 -4.51
N PHE A 73 -24.42 6.66 -3.28
CA PHE A 73 -23.16 6.29 -2.63
C PHE A 73 -23.29 5.06 -1.72
N SER A 74 -22.59 3.99 -2.10
CA SER A 74 -22.49 2.74 -1.34
C SER A 74 -21.11 2.60 -0.70
N ALA A 75 -21.03 2.51 0.62
CA ALA A 75 -19.78 2.09 1.27
C ALA A 75 -19.53 0.59 1.01
N ARG A 76 -18.32 0.20 0.59
CA ARG A 76 -17.99 -1.21 0.23
C ARG A 76 -18.32 -2.21 1.35
N ARG A 77 -18.15 -1.80 2.61
CA ARG A 77 -18.45 -2.64 3.80
C ARG A 77 -19.95 -2.93 3.97
N SER A 78 -20.83 -2.08 3.42
CA SER A 78 -22.29 -2.25 3.52
C SER A 78 -22.78 -3.34 2.56
N ARG A 79 -22.36 -3.28 1.29
CA ARG A 79 -22.82 -4.20 0.23
C ARG A 79 -22.45 -5.67 0.50
N ARG A 80 -21.36 -5.93 1.25
CA ARG A 80 -21.00 -7.29 1.72
C ARG A 80 -22.01 -7.93 2.67
N ARG A 81 -22.87 -7.13 3.32
CA ARG A 81 -23.93 -7.63 4.22
C ARG A 81 -25.27 -7.81 3.51
N ALA A 82 -25.42 -7.27 2.30
CA ALA A 82 -26.65 -7.36 1.52
C ALA A 82 -26.35 -7.24 0.01
N ALA A 83 -26.28 -8.39 -0.68
CA ALA A 83 -25.97 -8.46 -2.11
C ALA A 83 -26.92 -7.65 -3.00
N ASN A 84 -28.16 -7.44 -2.55
CA ASN A 84 -29.22 -6.72 -3.27
C ASN A 84 -29.52 -5.31 -2.69
N ALA A 85 -28.65 -4.74 -1.84
CA ALA A 85 -28.86 -3.38 -1.35
C ALA A 85 -28.69 -2.35 -2.49
N GLN A 86 -29.70 -1.51 -2.72
CA GLN A 86 -29.56 -0.32 -3.56
C GLN A 86 -28.57 0.69 -2.95
N PRO A 87 -27.94 1.55 -3.76
CA PRO A 87 -27.07 2.61 -3.25
C PRO A 87 -27.82 3.51 -2.28
N GLU A 88 -27.20 3.78 -1.12
CA GLU A 88 -27.73 4.78 -0.20
C GLU A 88 -27.56 6.17 -0.83
N GLN A 89 -28.60 7.00 -0.81
CA GLN A 89 -28.53 8.36 -1.30
C GLN A 89 -27.98 9.26 -0.19
N VAL A 90 -26.78 9.82 -0.38
CA VAL A 90 -26.20 10.81 0.53
C VAL A 90 -26.68 12.19 0.10
N ARG A 91 -27.36 12.91 1.00
CA ARG A 91 -28.09 14.15 0.69
C ARG A 91 -27.43 15.39 1.28
N PHE A 92 -27.75 16.54 0.70
CA PHE A 92 -27.44 17.85 1.28
C PHE A 92 -28.71 18.73 1.34
N PRO A 93 -29.04 19.37 2.48
CA PRO A 93 -28.25 19.44 3.73
C PRO A 93 -28.23 18.14 4.55
N GLY A 94 -28.96 17.10 4.12
CA GLY A 94 -28.95 15.78 4.74
C GLY A 94 -29.76 15.72 6.04
N ARG A 95 -29.84 14.52 6.63
CA ARG A 95 -30.63 14.26 7.85
C ARG A 95 -29.92 14.70 9.13
N ASN A 96 -28.61 14.86 9.08
CA ASN A 96 -27.76 15.25 10.20
C ASN A 96 -26.41 15.80 9.71
N GLN A 97 -25.64 16.41 10.62
CA GLN A 97 -24.32 16.98 10.33
C GLN A 97 -23.32 15.98 9.75
N GLN A 98 -23.39 14.70 10.13
CA GLN A 98 -22.47 13.68 9.61
C GLN A 98 -22.75 13.37 8.13
N GLU A 99 -24.01 13.36 7.71
CA GLU A 99 -24.41 13.22 6.31
C GLU A 99 -23.98 14.44 5.48
N ALA A 100 -24.21 15.66 5.99
CA ALA A 100 -23.75 16.89 5.35
C ALA A 100 -22.23 16.91 5.13
N VAL A 101 -21.46 16.53 6.16
CA VAL A 101 -19.99 16.42 6.08
C VAL A 101 -19.57 15.29 5.13
N LYS A 102 -20.30 14.16 5.08
CA LYS A 102 -20.06 13.08 4.11
C LYS A 102 -20.29 13.55 2.68
N PHE A 103 -21.36 14.31 2.42
CA PHE A 103 -21.65 14.90 1.11
C PHE A 103 -20.52 15.84 0.67
N ALA A 104 -20.11 16.77 1.53
CA ALA A 104 -19.01 17.69 1.26
C ALA A 104 -17.68 16.96 1.00
N ARG A 105 -17.37 15.91 1.77
CA ARG A 105 -16.18 15.05 1.55
C ARG A 105 -16.22 14.33 0.19
N ILE A 106 -17.38 13.81 -0.22
CA ILE A 106 -17.54 13.15 -1.52
C ILE A 106 -17.28 14.15 -2.65
N LEU A 107 -17.92 15.32 -2.61
CA LEU A 107 -17.72 16.37 -3.60
C LEU A 107 -16.25 16.81 -3.70
N LEU A 108 -15.57 17.00 -2.58
CA LEU A 108 -14.16 17.39 -2.58
C LEU A 108 -13.26 16.33 -3.23
N ILE A 109 -13.46 15.03 -2.96
CA ILE A 109 -12.65 13.99 -3.60
C ILE A 109 -12.96 13.88 -5.11
N LEU A 110 -14.22 14.05 -5.51
CA LEU A 110 -14.60 14.11 -6.92
C LEU A 110 -13.94 15.30 -7.63
N GLN A 111 -13.94 16.48 -7.01
CA GLN A 111 -13.27 17.68 -7.52
C GLN A 111 -11.75 17.46 -7.64
N LEU A 112 -11.08 17.04 -6.56
CA LEU A 112 -9.62 16.83 -6.57
C LEU A 112 -9.20 15.76 -7.59
N SER A 113 -10.03 14.75 -7.81
CA SER A 113 -9.81 13.75 -8.87
C SER A 113 -9.98 14.34 -10.26
N HIS A 114 -11.03 15.14 -10.50
CA HIS A 114 -11.26 15.85 -11.77
C HIS A 114 -10.10 16.80 -12.08
N ASP A 115 -9.72 17.67 -11.14
CA ASP A 115 -8.59 18.59 -11.27
C ASP A 115 -7.29 17.85 -11.60
N ALA A 116 -7.02 16.71 -10.94
CA ALA A 116 -5.84 15.87 -11.19
C ALA A 116 -5.86 15.20 -12.57
N LEU A 117 -7.03 14.73 -13.02
CA LEU A 117 -7.22 14.07 -14.32
C LEU A 117 -7.10 15.05 -15.49
N VAL A 118 -7.68 16.24 -15.36
CA VAL A 118 -7.61 17.31 -16.38
C VAL A 118 -6.20 17.92 -16.46
N SER A 119 -5.49 18.06 -15.33
CA SER A 119 -4.12 18.59 -15.31
C SER A 119 -3.02 17.56 -15.60
N GLY A 120 -3.33 16.26 -15.65
CA GLY A 120 -2.33 15.18 -15.76
C GLY A 120 -1.46 15.01 -14.52
N THR A 121 -1.83 15.64 -13.39
CA THR A 121 -1.10 15.54 -12.13
C THR A 121 -1.57 14.34 -11.31
N VAL A 122 -0.80 14.02 -10.27
CA VAL A 122 -1.10 12.93 -9.34
C VAL A 122 -1.15 13.47 -7.93
N LEU A 123 -2.23 13.15 -7.21
CA LEU A 123 -2.38 13.49 -5.80
C LEU A 123 -2.15 12.25 -4.94
N THR A 124 -1.42 12.41 -3.83
CA THR A 124 -1.33 11.33 -2.84
C THR A 124 -2.43 11.47 -1.80
N LYS A 125 -2.98 10.34 -1.32
CA LYS A 125 -3.98 10.34 -0.22
C LYS A 125 -3.51 11.09 1.04
N ARG A 126 -2.18 11.12 1.28
CA ARG A 126 -1.55 11.90 2.35
C ARG A 126 -1.60 13.41 2.08
N HIS A 127 -1.30 13.85 0.87
CA HIS A 127 -1.39 15.26 0.48
C HIS A 127 -2.81 15.80 0.71
N ILE A 128 -3.83 15.07 0.26
CA ILE A 128 -5.25 15.40 0.48
C ILE A 128 -5.56 15.50 1.98
N PHE A 129 -5.10 14.55 2.80
CA PHE A 129 -5.28 14.60 4.26
C PHE A 129 -4.65 15.86 4.88
N TYR A 130 -3.42 16.23 4.52
CA TYR A 130 -2.75 17.41 5.07
C TYR A 130 -3.36 18.73 4.59
N GLN A 131 -3.76 18.83 3.32
CA GLN A 131 -4.39 20.02 2.76
C GLN A 131 -5.79 20.28 3.34
N HIS A 132 -6.52 19.21 3.70
CA HIS A 132 -7.91 19.28 4.13
C HIS A 132 -8.17 18.68 5.53
N GLN A 133 -7.21 18.83 6.47
CA GLN A 133 -7.33 18.31 7.85
C GLN A 133 -8.58 18.75 8.60
N HIS A 134 -9.08 19.96 8.33
CA HIS A 134 -10.33 20.46 8.93
C HIS A 134 -11.57 19.65 8.50
N LEU A 135 -11.53 19.04 7.32
CA LEU A 135 -12.60 18.19 6.80
C LEU A 135 -12.30 16.70 7.05
N PHE A 136 -11.04 16.28 7.11
CA PHE A 136 -10.62 14.90 7.40
C PHE A 136 -9.80 14.83 8.70
N GLU A 137 -10.44 14.42 9.79
CA GLU A 137 -9.81 14.23 11.10
C GLU A 137 -8.74 13.13 11.10
N LYS A 138 -8.88 12.13 10.24
CA LYS A 138 -8.03 10.93 10.19
C LYS A 138 -7.76 10.54 8.76
N GLN A 139 -6.50 10.25 8.42
CA GLN A 139 -6.11 9.81 7.05
C GLN A 139 -6.96 8.62 6.56
N GLY A 140 -7.33 7.69 7.46
CA GLY A 140 -8.21 6.56 7.13
C GLY A 140 -9.59 6.95 6.57
N GLN A 141 -10.08 8.17 6.82
CA GLN A 141 -11.30 8.70 6.21
C GLN A 141 -11.08 9.01 4.72
N VAL A 142 -9.92 9.56 4.34
CA VAL A 142 -9.53 9.73 2.93
C VAL A 142 -9.29 8.36 2.29
N ASP A 143 -8.62 7.45 2.99
CA ASP A 143 -8.31 6.12 2.48
C ASP A 143 -9.57 5.30 2.17
N ASP A 144 -10.52 5.20 3.12
CA ASP A 144 -11.80 4.50 2.93
C ASP A 144 -12.68 5.19 1.85
N LEU A 145 -12.69 6.53 1.79
CA LEU A 145 -13.56 7.30 0.89
C LEU A 145 -13.10 7.29 -0.58
N VAL A 146 -11.79 7.46 -0.86
CA VAL A 146 -11.26 7.42 -2.23
C VAL A 146 -11.56 6.06 -2.87
N ASP A 147 -11.34 4.98 -2.12
CA ASP A 147 -11.66 3.63 -2.58
C ASP A 147 -13.19 3.42 -2.72
N ASP A 148 -14.02 3.94 -1.82
CA ASP A 148 -15.49 3.84 -1.93
C ASP A 148 -15.99 4.64 -3.16
N ILE A 149 -15.36 5.77 -3.50
CA ILE A 149 -15.68 6.53 -4.73
C ILE A 149 -15.29 5.75 -5.97
N ALA A 150 -14.08 5.16 -6.02
CA ALA A 150 -13.68 4.28 -7.11
C ALA A 150 -14.69 3.12 -7.32
N PHE A 151 -15.12 2.50 -6.22
CA PHE A 151 -16.16 1.47 -6.24
C PHE A 151 -17.51 1.95 -6.77
N ASN A 152 -17.99 3.14 -6.37
CA ASN A 152 -19.28 3.67 -6.84
C ASN A 152 -19.22 4.13 -8.30
N LEU A 153 -18.09 4.67 -8.74
CA LEU A 153 -17.86 5.02 -10.14
C LEU A 153 -17.58 3.80 -11.03
N GLY A 154 -17.35 2.62 -10.46
CA GLY A 154 -17.06 1.39 -11.21
C GLY A 154 -15.72 1.45 -11.94
N ILE A 155 -14.68 1.90 -11.24
CA ILE A 155 -13.30 2.08 -11.73
C ILE A 155 -12.29 1.58 -10.67
N SER A 156 -11.03 1.42 -11.05
CA SER A 156 -9.95 1.13 -10.09
C SER A 156 -9.48 2.42 -9.41
N ARG A 157 -8.94 2.35 -8.18
CA ARG A 157 -8.42 3.55 -7.48
C ARG A 157 -7.35 4.32 -8.27
N GLY A 158 -6.58 3.63 -9.11
CA GLY A 158 -5.57 4.25 -9.97
C GLY A 158 -6.15 5.14 -11.07
N ASP A 159 -7.40 4.88 -11.48
CA ASP A 159 -8.07 5.65 -12.54
C ASP A 159 -8.52 7.05 -12.06
N LEU A 160 -8.49 7.33 -10.75
CA LEU A 160 -8.82 8.62 -10.14
C LEU A 160 -7.67 9.63 -10.14
N ASN A 161 -6.46 9.25 -10.57
CA ASN A 161 -5.20 9.97 -10.32
C ASN A 161 -4.90 10.26 -8.81
N ILE A 162 -5.59 9.58 -7.89
CA ILE A 162 -5.35 9.67 -6.43
C ILE A 162 -4.70 8.36 -5.95
N VAL A 163 -3.40 8.42 -5.65
CA VAL A 163 -2.58 7.24 -5.33
C VAL A 163 -2.21 7.17 -3.84
N ALA A 164 -1.84 5.98 -3.37
CA ALA A 164 -1.05 5.88 -2.14
C ALA A 164 0.35 6.43 -2.41
N ALA A 165 0.94 7.15 -1.45
CA ALA A 165 2.36 7.47 -1.52
C ALA A 165 3.17 6.17 -1.58
N SER A 166 4.20 6.11 -2.43
CA SER A 166 5.03 4.91 -2.54
C SER A 166 5.72 4.61 -1.20
N LYS A 167 5.76 3.32 -0.88
CA LYS A 167 6.50 2.72 0.22
C LYS A 167 7.08 1.43 -0.34
N GLY A 168 8.39 1.40 -0.49
CA GLY A 168 9.10 0.30 -1.15
C GLY A 168 10.25 0.85 -1.97
N ALA A 169 11.40 0.18 -1.85
CA ALA A 169 12.59 0.43 -2.63
C ALA A 169 12.78 -0.70 -3.64
N LEU A 170 13.38 -0.38 -4.78
CA LEU A 170 13.79 -1.31 -5.80
C LEU A 170 15.31 -1.22 -5.94
N ALA A 171 15.97 -2.37 -6.03
CA ALA A 171 17.38 -2.49 -6.31
C ALA A 171 17.61 -3.72 -7.19
N GLY A 172 18.62 -3.68 -8.06
CA GLY A 172 18.97 -4.80 -8.92
C GLY A 172 19.08 -4.45 -10.42
N PRO A 173 19.67 -5.35 -11.22
CA PRO A 173 20.10 -5.08 -12.60
C PRO A 173 18.94 -5.12 -13.59
N LEU A 174 18.09 -4.10 -13.53
CA LEU A 174 16.91 -3.93 -14.37
C LEU A 174 16.83 -2.49 -14.90
N LEU A 175 16.07 -2.26 -15.97
CA LEU A 175 15.87 -0.92 -16.52
C LEU A 175 14.38 -0.61 -16.65
N ILE A 176 13.90 0.39 -15.91
CA ILE A 176 12.55 0.92 -16.08
C ILE A 176 12.59 2.03 -17.12
N ARG A 177 11.70 1.95 -18.11
CA ARG A 177 11.41 3.03 -19.07
C ARG A 177 10.06 3.64 -18.72
N PHE A 178 9.98 4.96 -18.74
CA PHE A 178 8.75 5.70 -18.46
C PHE A 178 8.06 6.15 -19.75
N HIS A 179 6.85 6.69 -19.63
CA HIS A 179 6.10 7.28 -20.75
C HIS A 179 6.62 8.64 -21.20
N ASP A 180 7.41 9.34 -20.38
CA ASP A 180 8.09 10.60 -20.75
C ASP A 180 9.41 10.39 -21.53
N GLY A 181 9.79 9.13 -21.75
CA GLY A 181 11.05 8.74 -22.41
C GLY A 181 12.26 8.69 -21.50
N SER A 182 12.14 9.08 -20.22
CA SER A 182 13.20 8.92 -19.23
C SER A 182 13.34 7.46 -18.77
N THR A 183 14.46 7.16 -18.12
CA THR A 183 14.81 5.80 -17.68
C THR A 183 15.34 5.80 -16.25
N LEU A 184 14.94 4.79 -15.47
CA LEU A 184 15.41 4.56 -14.11
C LEU A 184 16.19 3.26 -14.04
N ASN A 185 17.43 3.35 -13.56
CA ASN A 185 18.32 2.23 -13.26
C ASN A 185 18.44 2.09 -11.72
N PRO A 186 17.83 1.05 -11.11
CA PRO A 186 17.90 0.83 -9.67
C PRO A 186 19.29 0.52 -9.11
N CYS A 187 20.28 0.18 -9.94
CA CYS A 187 21.67 -0.03 -9.50
C CYS A 187 22.47 1.26 -9.31
N SER A 188 21.88 2.45 -9.52
CA SER A 188 22.63 3.72 -9.51
C SER A 188 23.01 4.26 -8.12
N GLY A 189 22.69 3.56 -7.02
CA GLY A 189 23.07 3.96 -5.66
C GLY A 189 22.75 2.94 -4.57
N ASP A 190 23.34 3.14 -3.39
CA ASP A 190 23.45 2.11 -2.33
C ASP A 190 22.15 1.79 -1.57
N LEU A 191 21.14 2.68 -1.62
CA LEU A 191 19.88 2.55 -0.87
C LEU A 191 18.70 2.06 -1.73
N GLY A 192 18.97 1.67 -2.98
CA GLY A 192 17.94 1.45 -3.99
C GLY A 192 17.20 2.73 -4.38
N VAL A 193 16.16 2.59 -5.21
CA VAL A 193 15.33 3.69 -5.71
C VAL A 193 13.87 3.49 -5.32
N ALA A 194 13.14 4.57 -5.04
CA ALA A 194 11.72 4.47 -4.71
C ALA A 194 10.93 3.85 -5.87
N ILE A 195 10.03 2.90 -5.59
CA ILE A 195 9.21 2.26 -6.62
C ILE A 195 8.28 3.32 -7.24
N PRO A 196 8.35 3.56 -8.57
CA PRO A 196 7.49 4.52 -9.25
C PRO A 196 6.05 4.02 -9.37
N THR A 197 5.11 4.92 -9.68
CA THR A 197 3.71 4.55 -9.94
C THR A 197 3.61 3.74 -11.23
N VAL A 198 2.82 2.65 -11.22
CA VAL A 198 2.70 1.75 -12.39
C VAL A 198 2.23 2.49 -13.66
N GLN A 199 1.44 3.55 -13.50
CA GLN A 199 0.93 4.39 -14.60
C GLN A 199 2.00 5.25 -15.29
N SER A 200 3.18 5.47 -14.70
CA SER A 200 4.27 6.17 -15.39
C SER A 200 5.16 5.22 -16.20
N ILE A 201 5.15 3.93 -15.89
CA ILE A 201 6.03 2.90 -16.47
C ILE A 201 5.51 2.46 -17.84
N SER A 202 6.32 2.64 -18.88
CA SER A 202 6.03 2.16 -20.24
C SER A 202 6.56 0.74 -20.50
N SER A 203 7.71 0.38 -19.91
CA SER A 203 8.30 -0.96 -20.01
C SER A 203 9.32 -1.22 -18.92
N ILE A 204 9.55 -2.49 -18.58
CA ILE A 204 10.58 -2.94 -17.63
C ILE A 204 11.43 -3.99 -18.36
N ASP A 205 12.73 -3.74 -18.45
CA ASP A 205 13.69 -4.70 -19.01
C ASP A 205 14.22 -5.62 -17.91
N VAL A 206 14.00 -6.92 -18.09
CA VAL A 206 14.35 -7.99 -17.15
C VAL A 206 15.22 -9.08 -17.80
N GLN A 207 15.78 -8.86 -18.99
CA GLN A 207 16.42 -9.92 -19.79
C GLN A 207 17.56 -10.68 -19.09
N ASN A 208 18.24 -10.05 -18.13
CA ASN A 208 19.36 -10.64 -17.38
C ASN A 208 18.97 -11.11 -15.95
N ILE A 209 17.69 -11.09 -15.61
CA ILE A 209 17.18 -11.40 -14.27
C ILE A 209 16.67 -12.85 -14.23
N LYS A 210 17.17 -13.64 -13.27
CA LYS A 210 16.80 -15.05 -13.10
C LYS A 210 15.66 -15.28 -12.10
N TRP A 211 15.53 -14.38 -11.13
CA TRP A 211 14.55 -14.42 -10.04
C TRP A 211 14.32 -13.00 -9.53
N ILE A 212 13.21 -12.75 -8.85
CA ILE A 212 12.98 -11.50 -8.10
C ILE A 212 12.76 -11.87 -6.63
N LEU A 213 13.65 -11.37 -5.76
CA LEU A 213 13.51 -11.52 -4.32
C LEU A 213 12.54 -10.45 -3.84
N VAL A 214 11.39 -10.92 -3.40
CA VAL A 214 10.30 -10.11 -2.89
C VAL A 214 10.50 -9.94 -1.39
N VAL A 215 11.23 -8.89 -1.01
CA VAL A 215 11.08 -8.30 0.31
C VAL A 215 9.88 -7.35 0.22
N GLU A 216 8.68 -7.91 0.41
CA GLU A 216 7.42 -7.16 0.51
C GLU A 216 6.88 -6.43 -0.76
N LYS A 217 7.07 -6.90 -2.03
CA LYS A 217 6.21 -6.73 -3.27
C LYS A 217 6.85 -7.26 -4.61
N ASP A 218 6.25 -7.17 -5.81
CA ASP A 218 5.41 -8.12 -6.62
C ASP A 218 5.97 -8.21 -8.09
N TYR A 219 6.03 -9.37 -8.79
CA TYR A 219 6.29 -9.44 -10.27
C TYR A 219 6.01 -10.79 -11.01
N PRO A 220 5.04 -10.91 -11.95
CA PRO A 220 4.45 -12.21 -12.33
C PRO A 220 5.18 -13.11 -13.36
N GLN A 221 6.31 -12.71 -13.96
CA GLN A 221 6.97 -13.51 -15.04
C GLN A 221 8.26 -14.23 -14.62
N LEU A 222 8.63 -14.14 -13.35
CA LEU A 222 9.82 -14.80 -12.80
C LEU A 222 9.42 -15.56 -11.52
N PRO A 223 10.20 -16.56 -11.08
CA PRO A 223 9.99 -17.19 -9.79
C PRO A 223 10.04 -16.13 -8.68
N LEU A 224 8.90 -15.93 -8.02
CA LEU A 224 8.76 -14.96 -6.95
C LEU A 224 8.95 -15.63 -5.61
N LEU A 225 9.99 -15.18 -4.91
CA LEU A 225 10.38 -15.72 -3.62
C LEU A 225 10.17 -14.62 -2.57
N GLY A 226 9.22 -14.83 -1.68
CA GLY A 226 8.84 -13.89 -0.64
C GLY A 226 9.53 -14.17 0.69
N LEU A 227 10.34 -13.23 1.15
CA LEU A 227 10.99 -13.28 2.46
C LEU A 227 10.07 -12.62 3.50
N PHE A 228 9.54 -13.42 4.43
CA PHE A 228 8.59 -12.98 5.45
C PHE A 228 8.91 -13.65 6.80
N ASP A 229 8.61 -12.93 7.89
CA ASP A 229 8.75 -13.42 9.26
C ASP A 229 7.91 -14.67 9.54
N TYR A 230 8.40 -15.51 10.43
CA TYR A 230 7.66 -16.66 10.94
C TYR A 230 6.67 -16.22 12.01
N ASP A 231 5.67 -15.43 11.62
CA ASP A 231 4.67 -14.90 12.53
C ASP A 231 3.27 -14.77 11.86
N PRO A 232 2.22 -14.47 12.63
CA PRO A 232 0.86 -14.39 12.10
C PRO A 232 0.61 -13.21 11.15
N ASP A 233 1.46 -12.18 11.17
CA ASP A 233 1.38 -10.99 10.31
C ASP A 233 2.20 -11.19 9.02
N GLY A 234 3.37 -11.82 9.05
CA GLY A 234 4.10 -12.29 7.87
C GLY A 234 3.23 -13.20 6.97
N VAL A 235 2.48 -14.14 7.57
CA VAL A 235 1.50 -14.96 6.83
C VAL A 235 0.34 -14.13 6.25
N LYS A 236 -0.07 -13.03 6.89
CA LYS A 236 -1.08 -12.12 6.30
C LYS A 236 -0.52 -11.32 5.14
N ILE A 237 0.74 -10.89 5.21
CA ILE A 237 1.44 -10.18 4.13
C ILE A 237 1.57 -11.10 2.91
N LEU A 238 2.09 -12.32 3.08
CA LEU A 238 2.15 -13.34 2.04
C LEU A 238 0.78 -13.57 1.38
N ARG A 239 -0.29 -13.76 2.17
CA ARG A 239 -1.66 -13.94 1.63
C ARG A 239 -2.18 -12.70 0.92
N CYS A 240 -1.80 -11.50 1.35
CA CYS A 240 -2.20 -10.25 0.70
C CYS A 240 -1.53 -10.08 -0.66
N TYR A 241 -0.33 -10.64 -0.86
CA TYR A 241 0.32 -10.71 -2.16
C TYR A 241 -0.25 -11.84 -3.02
N ARG A 242 -0.50 -13.03 -2.48
CA ARG A 242 -1.06 -14.16 -3.25
C ARG A 242 -2.48 -13.95 -3.77
N HIS A 243 -3.36 -13.29 -3.00
CA HIS A 243 -4.80 -13.22 -3.30
C HIS A 243 -5.37 -11.80 -3.20
N GLY A 244 -4.50 -10.80 -3.22
CA GLY A 244 -4.88 -9.40 -3.01
C GLY A 244 -5.40 -9.09 -1.61
N SER A 245 -5.80 -7.84 -1.40
CA SER A 245 -6.39 -7.41 -0.13
C SER A 245 -7.89 -7.75 -0.08
N GLU A 246 -8.32 -8.41 0.98
CA GLU A 246 -9.75 -8.53 1.34
C GLU A 246 -10.48 -7.17 1.38
N ARG A 247 -9.80 -6.02 1.46
CA ARG A 247 -10.44 -4.69 1.40
C ARG A 247 -10.70 -4.19 -0.04
N LEU A 248 -9.98 -4.72 -1.02
CA LEU A 248 -9.95 -4.26 -2.42
C LEU A 248 -10.49 -5.30 -3.42
N SER A 249 -11.27 -6.29 -2.96
CA SER A 249 -11.85 -7.40 -3.75
C SER A 249 -12.87 -7.00 -4.85
N HIS A 250 -12.84 -5.76 -5.31
CA HIS A 250 -13.65 -5.19 -6.39
C HIS A 250 -12.78 -4.56 -7.49
N GLU A 251 -11.49 -4.34 -7.20
CA GLU A 251 -10.49 -4.06 -8.22
C GLU A 251 -10.14 -5.37 -8.95
N ALA A 252 -9.42 -5.28 -10.07
CA ALA A 252 -8.92 -6.45 -10.78
C ALA A 252 -8.09 -7.37 -9.87
N ASP A 253 -7.97 -8.65 -10.22
CA ASP A 253 -7.19 -9.59 -9.42
C ASP A 253 -5.70 -9.21 -9.48
N LEU A 254 -5.20 -8.69 -8.36
CA LEU A 254 -3.79 -8.33 -8.14
C LEU A 254 -3.05 -9.46 -7.42
N GLY A 255 -3.70 -10.62 -7.21
CA GLY A 255 -3.09 -11.78 -6.57
C GLY A 255 -1.99 -12.40 -7.43
N ILE A 256 -0.90 -12.80 -6.78
CA ILE A 256 0.15 -13.61 -7.41
C ILE A 256 0.21 -14.98 -6.73
N GLU A 257 -0.60 -15.92 -7.21
CA GLU A 257 -0.63 -17.30 -6.71
C GLU A 257 0.76 -17.96 -6.74
N ALA A 258 1.58 -17.63 -7.76
CA ALA A 258 2.95 -18.13 -7.90
C ALA A 258 3.97 -17.63 -6.85
N LEU A 259 3.61 -16.71 -5.94
CA LEU A 259 4.53 -16.21 -4.90
C LEU A 259 4.81 -17.29 -3.84
N ARG A 260 6.06 -17.75 -3.72
CA ARG A 260 6.45 -18.79 -2.76
C ARG A 260 7.01 -18.19 -1.48
N TRP A 261 6.75 -18.82 -0.33
CA TRP A 261 7.32 -18.39 0.95
C TRP A 261 8.75 -18.94 1.08
N LEU A 262 9.74 -18.05 0.98
CA LEU A 262 11.17 -18.36 1.15
C LEU A 262 11.62 -18.21 2.60
N GLY A 263 10.97 -17.30 3.35
CA GLY A 263 11.30 -16.96 4.74
C GLY A 263 11.26 -18.10 5.75
N ILE A 264 11.48 -17.76 7.02
CA ILE A 264 11.59 -18.75 8.10
C ILE A 264 10.28 -19.57 8.18
N ARG A 265 10.42 -20.90 8.26
CA ARG A 265 9.34 -21.89 8.40
C ARG A 265 9.64 -22.85 9.56
N SER A 266 8.65 -23.64 10.01
CA SER A 266 8.81 -24.60 11.12
C SER A 266 10.03 -25.53 10.98
N VAL A 267 10.33 -25.96 9.75
CA VAL A 267 11.47 -26.81 9.42
C VAL A 267 12.83 -26.16 9.76
N HIS A 268 12.94 -24.83 9.70
CA HIS A 268 14.17 -24.10 10.01
C HIS A 268 14.39 -23.98 11.53
N LEU A 269 13.32 -23.92 12.32
CA LEU A 269 13.39 -23.88 13.79
C LEU A 269 14.03 -25.16 14.38
N SER A 270 13.94 -26.28 13.65
CA SER A 270 14.48 -27.58 14.08
C SER A 270 15.95 -27.78 13.68
N ARG A 271 16.38 -27.23 12.53
CA ARG A 271 17.76 -27.39 12.00
C ARG A 271 18.84 -26.85 12.96
N GLY A 272 18.53 -25.83 13.76
CA GLY A 272 19.46 -25.26 14.75
C GLY A 272 19.85 -26.19 15.92
N HIS A 273 19.19 -27.34 16.09
CA HIS A 273 19.45 -28.27 17.20
C HIS A 273 20.19 -29.57 16.82
N THR A 274 20.31 -29.91 15.53
CA THR A 274 20.76 -31.26 15.12
C THR A 274 22.25 -31.36 14.76
N ASP A 275 22.87 -30.30 14.26
CA ASP A 275 24.26 -30.35 13.77
C ASP A 275 25.32 -30.44 14.88
N THR A 276 24.93 -30.26 16.15
CA THR A 276 25.84 -30.34 17.31
C THR A 276 26.20 -31.77 17.72
N SER A 277 25.62 -32.82 17.10
CA SER A 277 25.67 -34.19 17.63
C SER A 277 26.41 -35.24 16.79
N LEU A 278 26.94 -34.90 15.60
CA LEU A 278 27.54 -35.91 14.68
C LEU A 278 28.95 -35.60 14.14
N SER A 279 29.56 -34.47 14.49
CA SER A 279 30.90 -34.06 14.00
C SER A 279 32.02 -34.39 14.99
N ASN A 280 32.36 -35.68 15.13
CA ASN A 280 33.52 -36.09 15.93
C ASN A 280 34.44 -37.09 15.20
N TYR A 281 35.08 -36.63 14.12
CA TYR A 281 36.37 -37.13 13.61
C TYR A 281 36.97 -36.16 12.57
N GLY A 282 38.14 -35.56 12.85
CA GLY A 282 39.07 -35.12 11.79
C GLY A 282 39.37 -33.62 11.58
N GLN A 283 40.11 -33.00 12.53
CA GLN A 283 41.11 -31.92 12.30
C GLN A 283 40.61 -30.53 11.77
N PRO A 284 41.39 -29.44 11.96
CA PRO A 284 40.79 -28.17 12.37
C PRO A 284 41.16 -26.93 11.53
N SER A 285 40.17 -26.10 11.23
CA SER A 285 40.24 -24.64 11.41
C SER A 285 38.95 -23.97 10.91
N HIS A 286 38.05 -23.58 11.80
CA HIS A 286 37.39 -22.27 11.82
C HIS A 286 36.63 -22.14 13.16
N VAL A 287 36.70 -20.93 13.73
CA VAL A 287 36.34 -20.55 15.11
C VAL A 287 35.07 -21.24 15.66
N SER A 288 35.20 -21.94 16.78
CA SER A 288 34.09 -22.63 17.45
C SER A 288 33.05 -21.65 18.00
N ILE A 289 31.78 -21.85 17.66
CA ILE A 289 30.61 -21.10 18.19
C ILE A 289 30.22 -21.66 19.59
N THR A 290 31.21 -21.99 20.42
CA THR A 290 31.05 -22.39 21.82
C THR A 290 31.46 -21.23 22.73
N SER A 291 30.66 -20.16 22.68
CA SER A 291 30.72 -19.06 23.64
C SER A 291 29.30 -18.53 23.87
N ILE A 292 28.87 -18.61 25.13
CA ILE A 292 27.49 -18.53 25.62
C ILE A 292 26.86 -17.16 25.31
N GLN A 293 26.30 -17.02 24.10
CA GLN A 293 25.45 -15.88 23.73
C GLN A 293 24.49 -16.17 22.55
N CYS A 294 24.11 -17.44 22.35
CA CYS A 294 22.95 -17.77 21.51
C CYS A 294 21.69 -17.11 22.12
N ARG A 295 21.20 -16.04 21.50
CA ARG A 295 19.78 -15.68 21.58
C ARG A 295 19.00 -16.85 20.98
N ASP A 296 17.95 -17.31 21.67
CA ASP A 296 17.02 -18.27 21.07
C ASP A 296 16.57 -17.72 19.70
N PRO A 297 16.54 -18.53 18.61
CA PRO A 297 16.10 -18.09 17.28
C PRO A 297 14.64 -17.63 17.19
N VAL A 298 13.97 -17.63 18.34
CA VAL A 298 12.57 -17.89 18.50
C VAL A 298 12.08 -17.11 19.70
N THR A 299 11.09 -16.25 19.51
CA THR A 299 10.39 -15.56 20.60
C THR A 299 9.00 -16.15 20.80
N TYR A 300 8.41 -15.95 21.98
CA TYR A 300 7.08 -16.50 22.27
C TYR A 300 5.97 -15.59 21.75
N LEU A 301 4.94 -16.19 21.13
CA LEU A 301 3.74 -15.48 20.70
C LEU A 301 3.02 -14.84 21.90
N ASN A 302 2.79 -13.53 21.81
CA ASN A 302 1.92 -12.84 22.73
C ASN A 302 0.43 -13.17 22.47
N ARG A 303 -0.46 -12.82 23.41
CA ARG A 303 -1.91 -13.14 23.33
C ARG A 303 -2.57 -12.59 22.06
N ARG A 304 -2.13 -11.45 21.52
CA ARG A 304 -2.68 -10.83 20.30
C ARG A 304 -2.22 -11.58 19.06
N GLU A 305 -0.93 -11.88 18.96
CA GLU A 305 -0.36 -12.69 17.86
C GLU A 305 -1.01 -14.08 17.83
N ARG A 306 -1.12 -14.77 18.98
CA ARG A 306 -1.81 -16.06 19.07
C ARG A 306 -3.28 -15.99 18.62
N ALA A 307 -4.00 -14.92 18.96
CA ALA A 307 -5.36 -14.70 18.49
C ALA A 307 -5.42 -14.39 16.98
N ALA A 308 -4.41 -13.68 16.44
CA ALA A 308 -4.26 -13.43 15.02
C ALA A 308 -4.00 -14.72 14.23
N ALA A 309 -3.11 -15.61 14.69
CA ALA A 309 -2.86 -16.92 14.09
C ALA A 309 -4.15 -17.73 13.97
N ILE A 310 -4.90 -17.86 15.06
CA ILE A 310 -6.19 -18.58 15.09
C ILE A 310 -7.23 -17.94 14.15
N SER A 311 -7.25 -16.61 14.05
CA SER A 311 -8.14 -15.88 13.14
C SER A 311 -7.79 -16.13 11.67
N THR A 312 -6.49 -16.03 11.32
CA THR A 312 -5.98 -16.31 9.97
C THR A 312 -6.21 -17.77 9.58
N LEU A 313 -5.98 -18.72 10.50
CA LEU A 313 -6.22 -20.16 10.28
C LEU A 313 -7.69 -20.45 9.93
N LYS A 314 -8.63 -19.83 10.64
CA LYS A 314 -10.07 -19.92 10.34
C LYS A 314 -10.40 -19.35 8.96
N LYS A 315 -9.80 -18.21 8.59
CA LYS A 315 -10.01 -17.59 7.27
C LYS A 315 -9.55 -18.49 6.12
N ILE A 316 -8.33 -19.04 6.22
CA ILE A 316 -7.77 -19.96 5.21
C ILE A 316 -8.68 -21.19 5.07
N SER A 317 -9.05 -21.81 6.19
CA SER A 317 -9.91 -23.00 6.22
C SER A 317 -11.30 -22.81 5.59
N LEU A 318 -11.74 -21.56 5.37
CA LEU A 318 -13.03 -21.21 4.77
C LEU A 318 -12.94 -20.75 3.30
N HIS A 319 -11.75 -20.38 2.79
CA HIS A 319 -11.59 -19.66 1.52
C HIS A 319 -10.39 -20.11 0.66
N SER A 320 -9.82 -21.30 0.89
CA SER A 320 -8.76 -21.83 0.03
C SER A 320 -9.30 -22.28 -1.33
N GLN A 321 -9.04 -21.52 -2.40
CA GLN A 321 -9.27 -21.96 -3.79
C GLN A 321 -8.22 -22.98 -4.26
N ASN A 322 -7.00 -22.90 -3.74
CA ASN A 322 -5.91 -23.84 -3.99
C ASN A 322 -5.62 -24.69 -2.74
N GLU A 323 -5.94 -25.98 -2.76
CA GLU A 323 -5.91 -26.85 -1.57
C GLU A 323 -4.50 -27.08 -1.03
N LEU A 324 -3.51 -27.22 -1.92
CA LEU A 324 -2.11 -27.53 -1.62
C LEU A 324 -1.44 -26.39 -0.85
N GLU A 325 -1.42 -25.18 -1.42
CA GLU A 325 -0.90 -23.99 -0.74
C GLU A 325 -1.67 -23.66 0.53
N GLY A 326 -3.00 -23.81 0.49
CA GLY A 326 -3.83 -23.69 1.68
C GLY A 326 -3.41 -24.66 2.78
N SER A 327 -2.88 -25.84 2.44
CA SER A 327 -2.37 -26.81 3.42
C SER A 327 -1.04 -26.38 4.06
N GLU A 328 -0.09 -25.82 3.30
CA GLU A 328 1.19 -25.31 3.83
C GLU A 328 0.94 -24.21 4.87
N LEU A 329 0.14 -23.20 4.52
CA LEU A 329 -0.15 -22.08 5.43
C LEU A 329 -1.00 -22.50 6.64
N ARG A 330 -1.85 -23.53 6.50
CA ARG A 330 -2.57 -24.13 7.64
C ARG A 330 -1.61 -24.82 8.58
N LEU A 331 -0.70 -25.65 8.05
CA LEU A 331 0.29 -26.39 8.84
C LEU A 331 1.18 -25.43 9.62
N GLU A 332 1.75 -24.41 8.96
CA GLU A 332 2.65 -23.46 9.62
C GLU A 332 1.94 -22.65 10.71
N LEU A 333 0.73 -22.14 10.47
CA LEU A 333 -0.05 -21.47 11.52
C LEU A 333 -0.45 -22.40 12.68
N GLN A 334 -0.68 -23.68 12.41
CA GLN A 334 -0.96 -24.69 13.43
C GLN A 334 0.27 -24.98 14.29
N LEU A 335 1.45 -25.18 13.67
CA LEU A 335 2.71 -25.41 14.38
C LEU A 335 3.12 -24.19 15.20
N MET A 336 3.10 -23.00 14.60
CA MET A 336 3.34 -21.71 15.25
C MET A 336 2.44 -21.52 16.49
N ALA A 337 1.13 -21.80 16.36
CA ALA A 337 0.20 -21.74 17.48
C ALA A 337 0.41 -22.86 18.52
N MET A 338 0.71 -24.09 18.11
CA MET A 338 0.94 -25.24 19.00
C MET A 338 2.19 -25.03 19.87
N LEU A 339 3.32 -24.73 19.22
CA LEU A 339 4.60 -24.45 19.86
C LEU A 339 4.57 -23.12 20.62
N GLY A 340 3.75 -22.16 20.18
CA GLY A 340 3.58 -20.86 20.83
C GLY A 340 4.69 -19.87 20.51
N VAL A 341 5.26 -19.98 19.31
CA VAL A 341 6.52 -19.35 18.91
C VAL A 341 6.41 -18.52 17.63
N LYS A 342 7.35 -17.58 17.45
CA LYS A 342 7.60 -16.85 16.21
C LYS A 342 9.10 -16.59 16.01
N ALA A 343 9.52 -16.26 14.79
CA ALA A 343 10.90 -15.86 14.49
C ALA A 343 10.92 -14.70 13.46
N GLU A 344 11.72 -13.67 13.74
CA GLU A 344 11.91 -12.52 12.86
C GLU A 344 13.03 -12.83 11.85
N ILE A 345 12.93 -12.37 10.59
CA ILE A 345 13.96 -12.62 9.56
C ILE A 345 15.31 -11.96 9.89
N GLU A 346 15.30 -10.90 10.68
CA GLU A 346 16.52 -10.22 11.19
C GLU A 346 17.44 -11.18 11.95
N TRP A 347 16.90 -12.26 12.54
CA TRP A 347 17.71 -13.27 13.23
C TRP A 347 18.66 -14.02 12.28
N LEU A 348 18.35 -14.13 10.98
CA LEU A 348 19.23 -14.79 10.01
C LEU A 348 20.55 -14.04 9.79
N ASP A 349 20.58 -12.73 10.05
CA ASP A 349 21.77 -11.88 9.99
C ASP A 349 22.49 -11.83 11.37
N GLU A 350 21.73 -11.84 12.48
CA GLU A 350 22.33 -11.91 13.83
C GLU A 350 22.99 -13.27 14.16
N SER A 351 22.62 -14.35 13.45
CA SER A 351 23.03 -15.73 13.79
C SER A 351 23.97 -16.42 12.81
N GLY A 352 24.22 -15.83 11.64
CA GLY A 352 25.00 -16.48 10.58
C GLY A 352 25.29 -15.55 9.40
N ASP A 353 25.59 -16.14 8.24
CA ASP A 353 25.70 -15.40 6.98
C ASP A 353 24.38 -15.52 6.20
N LEU A 354 23.56 -14.48 6.26
CA LEU A 354 22.29 -14.35 5.52
C LEU A 354 22.47 -14.66 4.03
N ARG A 355 23.62 -14.32 3.43
CA ARG A 355 23.90 -14.61 2.02
C ARG A 355 23.99 -16.12 1.77
N SER A 356 24.76 -16.85 2.57
CA SER A 356 24.87 -18.31 2.45
C SER A 356 23.52 -19.02 2.63
N TRP A 357 22.67 -18.51 3.53
CA TRP A 357 21.32 -19.03 3.75
C TRP A 357 20.42 -18.77 2.54
N LEU A 358 20.43 -17.55 2.00
CA LEU A 358 19.67 -17.19 0.79
C LEU A 358 20.14 -17.99 -0.44
N ASP A 359 21.46 -18.14 -0.65
CA ASP A 359 22.00 -18.93 -1.77
C ASP A 359 21.53 -20.40 -1.71
N GLY A 360 21.43 -20.99 -0.51
CA GLY A 360 20.90 -22.32 -0.29
C GLY A 360 19.40 -22.45 -0.54
N GLU A 361 18.58 -21.64 0.14
CA GLU A 361 17.12 -21.73 0.06
C GLU A 361 16.58 -21.29 -1.32
N ILE A 362 17.19 -20.30 -1.97
CA ILE A 362 16.87 -19.94 -3.37
C ILE A 362 17.27 -21.09 -4.31
N GLY A 363 18.41 -21.75 -4.06
CA GLY A 363 18.84 -22.93 -4.79
C GLY A 363 17.82 -24.07 -4.74
N GLU A 364 17.42 -24.48 -3.53
CA GLU A 364 16.37 -25.51 -3.35
C GLU A 364 15.04 -25.07 -3.98
N ALA A 365 14.63 -23.82 -3.80
CA ALA A 365 13.38 -23.30 -4.35
C ALA A 365 13.34 -23.39 -5.89
N LEU A 366 14.40 -22.97 -6.58
CA LEU A 366 14.47 -22.99 -8.05
C LEU A 366 14.67 -24.40 -8.63
N ILE A 367 15.31 -25.32 -7.90
CA ILE A 367 15.46 -26.72 -8.34
C ILE A 367 14.10 -27.44 -8.30
N SER A 368 13.28 -27.19 -7.27
CA SER A 368 11.95 -27.78 -7.10
C SER A 368 10.92 -27.35 -8.17
N GLU A 369 11.30 -26.49 -9.12
CA GLU A 369 10.46 -26.00 -10.23
C GLU A 369 10.74 -26.73 -11.56
N ARG A 370 11.74 -27.63 -11.58
CA ARG A 370 12.19 -28.39 -12.75
C ARG A 370 11.84 -29.89 -12.73
N ILE A 371 11.04 -30.33 -11.77
CA ILE A 371 10.58 -31.72 -11.56
C ILE A 371 9.06 -31.72 -11.51
#